data_AF-A0A091Q3V4-F1
#
_entry.id   AF-A0A091Q3V4-F1
#
_cell.length_a   1.000
_cell.length_b   1.000
_cell.length_c   1.000
_cell.angle_alpha   90.00
_cell.angle_beta   90.00
_cell.angle_gamma   90.00
#
_symmetry.space_group_name_H-M   'P 1'
#
loop_
_entity.id
_entity.type
_entity.pdbx_description
1 polymer ?
#
loop_
_entity_poly.entity_id
_entity_poly.type
_entity_poly.pdbx_seq_one_letter_code
_entity_poly.pdbx_strand_id
1 'polypeptide(L)' 'GTCRLPVGGFAELIGSNGPQKFCIDKVGKETWLPRSHTCFNRLDLPPYKSYEQLKEKLLYAIEETEGFGQE' A
#
# COMPACT_ATOMS: atom_id res chain seq x y z
N GLY A 1 6.67 -4.23 1.41
CA GLY A 1 7.62 -4.15 2.54
C GLY A 1 8.18 -5.51 2.91
N THR A 2 7.34 -6.52 3.12
CA THR A 2 7.73 -7.93 3.29
C THR A 2 6.53 -8.81 2.96
N CYS A 3 6.74 -10.08 2.62
CA CYS A 3 5.68 -11.08 2.41
C CYS A 3 5.35 -11.88 3.69
N ARG A 4 6.00 -11.58 4.82
CA ARG A 4 5.82 -12.30 6.09
C ARG A 4 4.76 -11.65 6.98
N LEU A 5 3.94 -12.48 7.61
CA LEU A 5 2.98 -12.07 8.64
C LEU A 5 3.51 -12.39 10.05
N PRO A 6 3.14 -11.60 11.07
CA PRO A 6 3.32 -11.98 12.47
C PRO A 6 2.57 -13.27 12.81
N VAL A 7 3.02 -13.99 13.85
CA VAL A 7 2.37 -15.23 14.29
C VAL A 7 0.92 -15.00 14.72
N GLY A 8 0.62 -13.89 15.40
CA GLY A 8 -0.75 -13.48 15.73
C GLY A 8 -1.52 -12.82 14.58
N GLY A 9 -1.00 -12.86 13.35
CA GLY A 9 -1.66 -12.35 12.15
C GLY A 9 -1.69 -10.82 12.06
N PHE A 10 -2.66 -10.29 11.32
CA PHE A 10 -2.76 -8.84 11.02
C PHE A 10 -2.98 -7.95 12.24
N ALA A 11 -3.52 -8.51 13.33
CA ALA A 11 -3.74 -7.78 14.57
C ALA A 11 -2.43 -7.33 15.23
N GLU A 12 -1.33 -8.03 14.95
CA GLU A 12 0.00 -7.80 15.53
C GLU A 12 0.99 -7.21 14.51
N LEU A 13 0.50 -6.57 13.43
CA LEU A 13 1.39 -5.91 12.48
C LEU A 13 2.28 -4.86 13.15
N ILE A 14 3.54 -4.83 12.75
CA ILE A 14 4.56 -3.91 13.23
C ILE A 14 4.95 -2.96 12.10
N GLY A 15 5.02 -1.68 12.41
CA GLY A 15 5.66 -0.65 11.60
C GLY A 15 6.99 -0.20 12.22
N SER A 16 7.63 0.80 11.64
CA SER A 16 8.93 1.30 12.10
C SER A 16 8.93 1.85 13.52
N ASN A 17 7.77 2.29 14.03
CA ASN A 17 7.62 2.88 15.36
C ASN A 17 6.85 1.96 16.35
N GLY A 18 6.75 0.66 16.06
CA GLY A 18 6.03 -0.31 16.91
C GLY A 18 4.73 -0.83 16.30
N PRO A 19 3.76 -1.29 17.10
CA PRO A 19 2.50 -1.85 16.61
C PRO A 19 1.75 -0.86 15.71
N GLN A 20 1.47 -1.27 14.47
CA GLN A 20 0.85 -0.43 13.45
C GLN A 20 -0.01 -1.31 12.53
N LYS A 21 -1.32 -1.12 12.59
CA LYS A 21 -2.27 -1.84 11.72
C LYS A 21 -2.10 -1.41 10.27
N PHE A 22 -2.51 -2.29 9.36
CA PHE A 22 -2.68 -1.92 7.96
C PHE A 22 -3.77 -0.85 7.83
N CYS A 23 -3.50 0.23 7.10
CA CYS A 23 -4.45 1.32 6.89
C CYS A 23 -4.50 1.75 5.42
N ILE A 24 -5.67 2.23 5.01
CA ILE A 24 -5.91 2.76 3.67
C ILE A 24 -6.40 4.19 3.81
N ASP A 25 -5.65 5.14 3.25
CA ASP A 25 -6.00 6.55 3.27
C ASP A 25 -6.38 7.01 1.85
N LYS A 26 -7.45 7.78 1.75
CA LYS A 26 -7.89 8.36 0.47
C LYS A 26 -7.07 9.60 0.14
N VAL A 27 -6.20 9.53 -0.88
CA VAL A 27 -5.22 10.59 -1.18
C VAL A 27 -5.06 10.78 -2.69
N GLY A 28 -4.93 12.03 -3.14
CA GLY A 28 -4.49 12.35 -4.51
C GLY A 28 -5.63 12.48 -5.53
N LYS A 29 -5.27 12.33 -6.81
CA LYS A 29 -6.17 12.46 -7.98
C LYS A 29 -6.43 11.10 -8.61
N GLU A 30 -7.56 10.92 -9.26
CA GLU A 30 -7.94 9.67 -9.96
C GLU A 30 -6.94 9.18 -11.03
N THR A 31 -6.05 10.06 -11.49
CA THR A 31 -5.01 9.74 -12.47
C THR A 31 -3.73 9.19 -11.84
N TRP A 32 -3.55 9.35 -10.53
CA TRP A 32 -2.36 8.89 -9.83
C TRP A 32 -2.37 7.38 -9.64
N LEU A 33 -1.20 6.79 -9.49
CA LEU A 33 -1.08 5.41 -9.02
C LEU A 33 -1.21 5.36 -7.49
N PRO A 34 -1.66 4.21 -6.91
CA PRO A 34 -1.59 4.01 -5.48
C PRO A 34 -0.14 4.06 -5.00
N ARG A 35 0.08 4.60 -3.80
CA ARG A 35 1.42 4.66 -3.19
C ARG A 35 1.40 3.91 -1.87
N SER A 36 2.51 3.28 -1.52
CA SER A 36 2.64 2.58 -0.24
C SER A 36 3.69 3.25 0.64
N HIS A 37 3.40 3.30 1.94
CA HIS A 37 4.36 3.67 2.98
C HIS A 37 4.58 2.44 3.85
N THR A 38 5.52 1.60 3.44
CA THR A 38 5.74 0.28 4.04
C THR A 38 6.18 0.35 5.50
N CYS A 39 6.89 1.40 5.91
CA CYS A 39 7.25 1.68 7.31
C CYS A 39 6.02 1.85 8.22
N PHE A 40 4.87 2.24 7.67
CA PHE A 40 3.66 2.53 8.43
C PHE A 40 2.49 1.61 8.08
N ASN A 41 2.73 0.55 7.29
CA ASN A 41 1.69 -0.35 6.79
C ASN A 41 0.52 0.40 6.11
N ARG A 42 0.80 1.53 5.46
CA ARG A 42 -0.21 2.40 4.84
C ARG A 42 -0.24 2.29 3.33
N LEU A 43 -1.45 2.19 2.77
CA LEU A 43 -1.73 2.36 1.36
C LEU A 43 -2.46 3.70 1.12
N ASP A 44 -1.83 4.61 0.40
CA ASP A 44 -2.47 5.81 -0.12
C ASP A 44 -3.23 5.43 -1.40
N LEU A 45 -4.56 5.43 -1.35
CA LEU A 45 -5.43 5.02 -2.44
C LEU A 45 -6.11 6.24 -3.08
N PRO A 46 -5.89 6.48 -4.39
CA PRO A 46 -6.59 7.53 -5.12
C PRO A 46 -8.11 7.33 -5.18
N PRO A 47 -8.88 8.41 -5.33
CA PRO A 47 -10.34 8.37 -5.36
C PRO A 47 -10.87 7.89 -6.72
N TYR A 48 -10.58 6.65 -7.12
CA TYR A 48 -11.03 6.08 -8.39
C TYR A 48 -12.55 6.03 -8.49
N LYS A 49 -13.06 6.21 -9.71
CA LYS A 49 -14.50 6.31 -9.98
C LYS A 49 -15.17 4.96 -10.23
N SER A 50 -14.39 3.93 -10.57
CA SER A 50 -14.88 2.57 -10.81
C SER A 50 -13.98 1.51 -10.18
N TYR A 51 -14.55 0.34 -9.97
CA TYR A 51 -13.82 -0.83 -9.48
C TYR A 51 -12.77 -1.29 -10.50
N GLU A 52 -13.09 -1.23 -11.79
CA GLU A 52 -12.20 -1.62 -12.88
C GLU A 52 -10.94 -0.74 -12.88
N GLN A 53 -11.11 0.57 -12.72
CA GLN A 53 -10.00 1.51 -12.63
C GLN A 53 -9.13 1.24 -11.40
N LEU A 54 -9.77 1.02 -10.24
CA LEU A 54 -9.06 0.67 -9.01
C LEU A 54 -8.24 -0.60 -9.19
N LYS A 55 -8.86 -1.66 -9.73
CA LYS A 55 -8.22 -2.96 -9.96
C LYS A 55 -7.02 -2.83 -10.91
N GLU A 56 -7.20 -2.17 -12.04
CA GLU A 56 -6.14 -1.97 -13.03
C GLU A 56 -4.95 -1.23 -12.42
N LYS A 57 -5.19 -0.07 -11.80
CA LYS A 57 -4.14 0.77 -11.22
C LYS A 57 -3.45 0.11 -10.04
N LEU A 58 -4.18 -0.65 -9.22
CA LEU A 58 -3.63 -1.36 -8.08
C LEU A 58 -2.76 -2.54 -8.51
N LEU A 59 -3.22 -3.34 -9.49
CA LEU A 59 -2.42 -4.44 -10.04
C LEU A 59 -1.13 -3.91 -10.67
N TYR A 60 -1.25 -2.86 -11.49
CA TYR A 60 -0.08 -2.21 -12.08
C TYR A 60 0.92 -1.77 -11.00
N ALA A 61 0.47 -1.11 -9.93
CA ALA A 61 1.37 -0.64 -8.86
C ALA A 61 2.00 -1.77 -8.03
N ILE A 62 1.40 -2.96 -7.99
CA ILE A 62 1.96 -4.14 -7.31
C ILE A 62 2.98 -4.85 -8.21
N GLU A 63 2.70 -4.94 -9.51
CA GLU A 63 3.54 -5.64 -10.49
C GLU A 63 4.78 -4.81 -10.86
N GLU A 64 4.57 -3.52 -11.12
CA GLU A 64 5.60 -2.57 -11.56
C GLU A 64 6.19 -1.78 -10.39
N THR A 65 6.31 -2.41 -9.21
CA THR A 65 6.90 -1.71 -8.07
C THR A 65 8.40 -1.54 -8.29
N GLU A 66 8.83 -0.31 -8.61
CA GLU A 66 10.23 0.08 -8.44
C GLU A 66 10.53 0.06 -6.93
N GLY A 67 11.31 -0.90 -6.48
CA GLY A 67 11.84 -0.90 -5.11
C GLY A 67 12.67 0.36 -4.86
N PHE A 68 12.84 0.75 -3.60
CA PHE A 68 13.77 1.82 -3.23
C PHE A 68 15.21 1.38 -3.59
N GLY A 69 15.69 1.72 -4.79
CA GLY A 69 17.02 1.29 -5.24
C GLY A 69 17.40 1.49 -6.71
N GLN A 70 16.81 2.44 -7.45
CA GLN A 70 17.37 2.90 -8.73
C GLN A 70 17.49 4.43 -8.74
N GLU A 71 18.59 4.89 -8.13
CA GLU A 71 19.45 5.96 -8.65
C GLU A 71 20.88 5.41 -8.73
#